data_AF-A0A401RJD2-F1
#
_entry.id   AF-A0A401RJD2-F1
#
_cell.length_a   1.000
_cell.length_b   1.000
_cell.length_c   1.000
_cell.angle_alpha   90.00
_cell.angle_beta   90.00
_cell.angle_gamma   90.00
#
_symmetry.space_group_name_H-M   'P 1'
#
loop_
_entity.id
_entity.type
_entity.pdbx_description
1 polymer ?
#
loop_
_entity_poly.entity_id
_entity_poly.type
_entity_poly.pdbx_seq_one_letter_code
_entity_poly.pdbx_strand_id
1 'polypeptide(L)'
;SLCTDHTSQCYQLPVLDTVFVRQSHRRQGIGLKILQDFCSAFSDDEALGISTPISATMYKVCSKYLKTQPQEQARLWEVESPGDWSQRVNVWLQLQLGEKTLESESLLTLLHV
;
A
#
# COMPACT_ATOMS: atom_id res chain seq x y z
N SER A 1 8.04 -37.85 -0.37
CA SER A 1 7.05 -36.85 0.03
C SER A 1 6.74 -36.03 -1.20
N LEU A 2 5.50 -36.08 -1.70
CA LEU A 2 5.07 -35.35 -2.88
C LEU A 2 4.52 -33.98 -2.43
N CYS A 3 5.08 -32.90 -2.97
CA CYS A 3 4.55 -31.53 -2.92
C CYS A 3 4.60 -30.78 -1.58
N THR A 4 5.79 -30.55 -1.02
CA THR A 4 5.97 -29.57 0.10
C THR A 4 6.41 -28.17 -0.35
N ASP A 5 6.77 -27.98 -1.62
CA ASP A 5 7.40 -26.73 -2.09
C ASP A 5 6.40 -25.76 -2.74
N HIS A 6 5.12 -25.85 -2.34
CA HIS A 6 4.12 -24.83 -2.63
C HIS A 6 3.62 -24.26 -1.32
N THR A 7 4.53 -23.70 -0.52
CA THR A 7 4.12 -22.76 0.52
C THR A 7 3.61 -21.53 -0.20
N SER A 8 2.31 -21.49 -0.51
CA SER A 8 1.64 -20.20 -0.67
C SER A 8 1.75 -19.52 0.68
N GLN A 9 2.85 -18.80 0.90
CA GLN A 9 3.05 -18.08 2.14
C GLN A 9 1.95 -17.01 2.17
N CYS A 10 0.96 -17.25 3.02
CA CYS A 10 -0.08 -16.27 3.30
C CYS A 10 0.54 -15.18 4.16
N TYR A 11 0.06 -13.96 3.98
CA TYR A 11 0.43 -12.87 4.87
C TYR A 11 0.00 -13.18 6.31
N GLN A 12 0.87 -12.87 7.27
CA GLN A 12 0.62 -13.07 8.70
C GLN A 12 -0.12 -11.87 9.35
N LEU A 13 -0.48 -10.87 8.55
CA LEU A 13 -1.23 -9.68 8.93
C LEU A 13 -2.27 -9.38 7.84
N PRO A 14 -3.30 -8.57 8.13
CA PRO A 14 -4.21 -8.11 7.09
C PRO A 14 -3.46 -7.32 6.01
N VAL A 15 -3.62 -7.73 4.75
CA VAL A 15 -2.97 -7.06 3.60
C VAL A 15 -3.99 -6.75 2.51
N LEU A 16 -4.00 -5.48 2.09
CA LEU A 16 -4.68 -5.03 0.89
C LEU A 16 -3.79 -5.33 -0.32
N ASP A 17 -4.02 -6.48 -0.94
CA ASP A 17 -3.12 -6.99 -1.99
C ASP A 17 -3.34 -6.32 -3.35
N THR A 18 -4.51 -6.53 -3.95
CA THR A 18 -4.81 -6.00 -5.28
C THR A 18 -6.04 -5.10 -5.24
N VAL A 19 -5.88 -3.85 -5.68
CA VAL A 19 -7.00 -2.91 -5.87
C VAL A 19 -7.05 -2.46 -7.32
N PHE A 20 -8.20 -2.67 -7.96
CA PHE A 20 -8.48 -2.18 -9.30
C PHE A 20 -9.78 -1.39 -9.35
N VAL A 21 -9.69 -0.13 -9.80
CA VAL A 21 -10.85 0.71 -10.08
C VAL A 21 -11.01 0.83 -11.60
N ARG A 22 -12.18 0.41 -12.11
CA ARG A 22 -12.57 0.55 -13.51
C ARG A 22 -12.41 2.01 -13.95
N GLN A 23 -11.92 2.23 -15.17
CA GLN A 23 -11.59 3.58 -15.66
C GLN A 23 -12.77 4.56 -15.57
N SER A 24 -13.98 4.12 -15.88
CA SER A 24 -15.21 4.92 -15.77
C SER A 24 -15.55 5.38 -14.35
N HIS A 25 -14.93 4.79 -13.33
CA HIS A 25 -15.16 5.07 -11.91
C HIS A 25 -13.93 5.70 -11.22
N ARG A 26 -12.83 5.94 -11.96
CA ARG A 26 -11.64 6.58 -11.41
C ARG A 26 -11.89 8.07 -11.12
N ARG A 27 -11.05 8.66 -10.26
CA ARG A 27 -11.11 10.08 -9.82
C ARG A 27 -12.36 10.44 -8.99
N GLN A 28 -13.14 9.45 -8.55
CA GLN A 28 -14.30 9.64 -7.66
C GLN A 28 -13.98 9.38 -6.18
N GLY A 29 -12.69 9.28 -5.81
CA GLY A 29 -12.28 9.00 -4.42
C GLY A 29 -12.41 7.54 -3.98
N ILE A 30 -12.78 6.62 -4.87
CA ILE A 30 -12.99 5.19 -4.54
C ILE A 30 -11.76 4.55 -3.88
N GLY A 31 -10.55 4.80 -4.38
CA GLY A 31 -9.33 4.23 -3.78
C GLY A 31 -9.12 4.67 -2.33
N LEU A 32 -9.43 5.94 -2.01
CA LEU A 32 -9.36 6.44 -0.64
C LEU A 32 -10.40 5.76 0.26
N LYS A 33 -11.62 5.58 -0.26
CA LYS A 33 -12.68 4.88 0.46
C LYS A 33 -12.31 3.42 0.72
N ILE A 34 -11.77 2.71 -0.27
CA ILE A 34 -11.28 1.33 -0.10
C ILE A 34 -10.22 1.26 1.00
N LEU A 35 -9.23 2.16 1.00
CA LEU A 35 -8.17 2.18 2.01
C LEU A 35 -8.73 2.47 3.41
N GLN A 36 -9.66 3.43 3.51
CA GLN A 36 -10.32 3.76 4.77
C GLN A 36 -11.17 2.60 5.31
N ASP A 37 -11.98 1.98 4.45
CA ASP A 37 -12.81 0.83 4.80
C ASP A 37 -11.94 -0.35 5.24
N PHE A 38 -10.81 -0.58 4.57
CA PHE A 38 -9.82 -1.60 4.96
C PHE A 38 -9.24 -1.33 6.36
N CYS A 39 -8.68 -0.15 6.60
CA CYS A 39 -8.15 0.19 7.94
C CYS A 39 -9.20 0.09 9.04
N SER A 40 -10.44 0.52 8.75
CA SER A 40 -11.53 0.48 9.72
C SER A 40 -11.99 -0.95 10.02
N ALA A 41 -11.93 -1.86 9.04
CA ALA A 41 -12.30 -3.27 9.22
C ALA A 41 -11.31 -4.03 10.11
N PHE A 42 -10.07 -3.56 10.21
CA PHE A 42 -8.99 -4.16 11.00
C PHE A 42 -8.50 -3.20 12.08
N SER A 43 -9.43 -2.50 12.75
CA SER A 43 -9.13 -1.45 13.72
C SER A 43 -8.30 -1.93 14.92
N ASP A 44 -8.37 -3.20 15.26
CA ASP A 44 -7.70 -3.79 16.43
C ASP A 44 -6.28 -4.30 16.11
N ASP A 45 -5.90 -4.39 14.83
CA ASP A 45 -4.58 -4.87 14.40
C ASP A 45 -3.52 -3.78 14.47
N GLU A 46 -2.40 -4.05 15.15
CA GLU A 46 -1.29 -3.10 15.30
C GLU A 46 -0.55 -2.82 13.97
N ALA A 47 -0.66 -3.71 13.00
CA ALA A 47 -0.02 -3.56 11.69
C ALA A 47 -0.95 -4.03 10.56
N LEU A 48 -1.06 -3.18 9.54
CA LEU A 48 -1.79 -3.41 8.31
C LEU A 48 -0.84 -3.30 7.12
N GLY A 49 -1.05 -4.11 6.10
CA GLY A 49 -0.22 -4.10 4.90
C GLY A 49 -0.93 -3.65 3.64
N ILE A 50 -0.15 -3.14 2.71
CA ILE A 50 -0.44 -3.10 1.27
C ILE A 50 0.67 -3.92 0.61
N SER A 51 0.32 -4.84 -0.27
CA SER A 51 1.37 -5.69 -0.86
C SER A 51 2.32 -4.88 -1.74
N THR A 52 3.58 -5.28 -1.73
CA THR A 52 4.61 -4.72 -2.60
C THR A 52 4.49 -5.30 -4.02
N PRO A 53 4.78 -4.53 -5.09
CA PRO A 53 5.06 -3.09 -5.07
C PRO A 53 3.78 -2.25 -5.02
N ILE A 54 3.78 -1.20 -4.20
CA ILE A 54 2.69 -0.21 -4.20
C ILE A 54 2.82 0.67 -5.44
N SER A 55 1.73 0.77 -6.22
CA SER A 55 1.71 1.66 -7.39
C SER A 55 1.82 3.14 -7.00
N ALA A 56 2.42 3.98 -7.85
CA ALA A 56 2.50 5.43 -7.63
C ALA A 56 1.13 6.10 -7.41
N THR A 57 0.07 5.58 -8.07
CA THR A 57 -1.29 6.07 -7.84
C THR A 57 -1.78 5.72 -6.43
N MET A 58 -1.48 4.52 -5.95
CA MET A 58 -1.84 4.09 -4.59
C MET A 58 -1.02 4.87 -3.55
N TYR A 59 0.26 5.16 -3.78
CA TYR A 59 1.03 6.06 -2.90
C TYR A 59 0.40 7.45 -2.75
N LYS A 60 -0.17 8.01 -3.83
CA LYS A 60 -0.93 9.28 -3.75
C LYS A 60 -2.19 9.14 -2.87
N VAL A 61 -2.87 8.00 -2.94
CA VAL A 61 -4.00 7.69 -2.05
C VAL A 61 -3.54 7.54 -0.60
N CYS A 62 -2.50 6.76 -0.33
CA CYS A 62 -1.91 6.60 1.00
C CYS A 62 -1.46 7.93 1.58
N SER A 63 -0.77 8.77 0.80
CA SER A 63 -0.34 10.10 1.24
C SER A 63 -1.52 10.97 1.67
N LYS A 64 -2.61 10.99 0.88
CA LYS A 64 -3.82 11.73 1.23
C LYS A 64 -4.45 11.18 2.52
N TYR A 65 -4.59 9.86 2.63
CA TYR A 65 -5.17 9.19 3.79
C TYR A 65 -4.39 9.47 5.07
N LEU A 66 -3.09 9.18 5.06
CA LEU A 66 -2.19 9.28 6.22
C LEU A 66 -1.99 10.72 6.71
N LYS A 67 -2.11 11.72 5.82
CA LYS A 67 -2.16 13.14 6.22
C LYS A 67 -3.41 13.47 7.04
N THR A 68 -4.53 12.80 6.77
CA THR A 68 -5.81 13.04 7.46
C THR A 68 -6.05 12.11 8.66
N GLN A 69 -5.31 11.00 8.74
CA GLN A 69 -5.45 9.98 9.79
C GLN A 69 -4.09 9.70 10.44
N PRO A 70 -3.59 10.57 11.35
CA PRO A 70 -2.27 10.41 11.95
C PRO A 70 -2.07 9.09 12.70
N GLN A 71 -3.14 8.53 13.29
CA GLN A 71 -3.11 7.25 13.99
C GLN A 71 -2.74 6.07 13.07
N GLU A 72 -2.96 6.19 11.77
CA GLU A 72 -2.65 5.15 10.79
C GLU A 72 -1.19 5.22 10.30
N GLN A 73 -0.49 6.33 10.55
CA GLN A 73 0.90 6.53 10.09
C GLN A 73 1.86 5.46 10.63
N ALA A 74 1.65 5.01 11.87
CA ALA A 74 2.47 3.95 12.48
C ALA A 74 2.01 2.53 12.09
N ARG A 75 0.79 2.38 11.54
CA ARG A 75 0.14 1.08 11.32
C ARG A 75 0.21 0.59 9.88
N LEU A 76 0.42 1.46 8.89
CA LEU A 76 0.36 1.09 7.47
C LEU A 76 1.74 0.82 6.86
N TRP A 77 1.92 -0.39 6.32
CA TRP A 77 3.19 -0.89 5.78
C TRP A 77 3.06 -1.34 4.32
N GLU A 78 4.10 -1.16 3.52
CA GLU A 78 4.34 -1.91 2.28
C GLU A 78 4.94 -3.27 2.67
N VAL A 79 4.38 -4.36 2.17
CA VAL A 79 4.65 -5.70 2.71
C VAL A 79 4.98 -6.70 1.60
N GLU A 80 6.11 -7.39 1.76
CA GLU A 80 6.41 -8.63 1.03
C GLU A 80 5.91 -9.84 1.83
N SER A 81 5.36 -10.86 1.17
CA SER A 81 4.92 -12.09 1.86
C SER A 81 6.11 -12.86 2.47
N PRO A 82 5.99 -13.47 3.67
CA PRO A 82 4.80 -13.59 4.54
C PRO A 82 4.50 -12.35 5.39
N GLY A 83 5.34 -11.32 5.32
CA GLY A 83 5.15 -10.07 6.03
C GLY A 83 5.69 -10.13 7.45
N ASP A 84 6.85 -10.74 7.67
CA ASP A 84 7.60 -10.60 8.92
C ASP A 84 8.08 -9.15 9.09
N TRP A 85 8.53 -8.75 10.30
CA TRP A 85 8.96 -7.36 10.56
C TRP A 85 10.06 -6.85 9.61
N SER A 86 10.99 -7.70 9.18
CA SER A 86 12.04 -7.34 8.21
C SER A 86 11.55 -7.22 6.77
N GLN A 87 10.31 -7.62 6.50
CA GLN A 87 9.68 -7.62 5.17
C GLN A 87 8.60 -6.53 5.04
N ARG A 88 8.62 -5.57 5.97
CA ARG A 88 7.69 -4.45 6.02
C ARG A 88 8.48 -3.16 5.91
N VAL A 89 7.96 -2.21 5.13
CA VAL A 89 8.47 -0.84 5.10
C VAL A 89 7.33 0.12 5.41
N ASN A 90 7.52 1.04 6.35
CA ASN A 90 6.44 1.94 6.75
C ASN A 90 6.13 2.92 5.60
N VAL A 91 4.87 2.95 5.16
CA VAL A 91 4.45 3.76 4.00
C VAL A 91 4.59 5.25 4.28
N TRP A 92 4.31 5.68 5.50
CA TRP A 92 4.44 7.09 5.88
C TRP A 92 5.89 7.56 5.84
N LEU A 93 6.82 6.77 6.37
CA LEU A 93 8.25 7.09 6.36
C LEU A 93 8.80 7.18 4.92
N GLN A 94 8.46 6.23 4.04
CA GLN A 94 8.85 6.30 2.62
C GLN A 94 8.33 7.57 1.94
N LEU A 95 7.10 8.00 2.25
CA LEU A 95 6.53 9.24 1.72
C LEU A 95 7.28 10.48 2.21
N GLN A 96 7.76 10.50 3.46
CA GLN A 96 8.56 11.60 3.99
C GLN A 96 9.97 11.66 3.39
N LEU A 97 10.57 10.50 3.14
CA LEU A 97 11.92 10.40 2.54
C LEU A 97 11.92 10.65 1.02
N GLY A 98 10.75 10.80 0.39
CA GLY A 98 10.61 11.06 -1.03
C GLY A 98 10.91 9.85 -1.94
N GLU A 99 11.26 8.70 -1.38
CA GLU A 99 11.76 7.51 -2.10
C GLU A 99 10.80 6.98 -3.16
N LYS A 100 9.48 7.16 -2.99
CA LYS A 100 8.46 6.56 -3.87
C LYS A 100 7.63 7.58 -4.65
N THR A 101 7.74 8.87 -4.33
CA THR A 101 7.00 9.94 -5.04
C THR A 101 7.75 10.42 -6.29
N LEU A 102 9.08 10.33 -6.28
CA LEU A 102 9.96 10.87 -7.32
C LEU A 102 9.95 10.08 -8.64
N GLU A 103 9.72 8.76 -8.61
CA GLU A 103 9.68 7.94 -9.84
C GLU A 103 8.46 8.25 -10.72
N SER A 104 7.39 8.81 -10.14
CA SER A 104 6.22 9.28 -10.88
C SER A 104 6.47 10.60 -11.62
N GLU A 105 7.41 11.44 -11.15
CA GLU A 105 7.68 12.74 -11.77
C GLU A 105 8.73 12.61 -12.88
N SER A 106 9.74 11.76 -12.73
CA SER A 106 10.75 11.53 -13.78
C SER A 106 10.17 10.97 -15.09
N LEU A 107 9.11 10.14 -15.04
CA LEU A 107 8.47 9.63 -16.26
C LEU A 107 7.61 10.68 -16.98
N LEU A 108 7.05 11.66 -16.26
CA LEU A 108 6.27 12.75 -16.86
C LEU A 108 7.17 13.81 -17.53
N THR A 109 8.40 13.98 -17.05
CA THR A 109 9.40 14.87 -17.65
C THR A 109 10.02 14.27 -18.92
N LEU A 110 10.13 12.93 -19.00
CA LEU A 110 10.67 12.22 -20.17
C LEU A 110 9.68 12.08 -21.34
N LEU A 111 8.38 12.30 -21.12
CA LEU A 111 7.36 12.28 -22.17
C LEU A 111 7.06 13.67 -22.76
N HIS A 112 7.79 14.71 -22.34
CA HIS A 112 7.68 16.08 -22.85
C HIS A 112 8.98 16.62 -23.46
N VAL A 113 9.89 15.76 -23.92
CA VAL A 113 11.01 16.15 -24.80
C VAL A 113 10.92 15.37 -26.11
#